data_AF-A0A565AK80-F1
#
_entry.id   AF-A0A565AK80-F1
#
_cell.length_a   1.000
_cell.length_b   1.000
_cell.length_c   1.000
_cell.angle_alpha   90.00
_cell.angle_beta   90.00
_cell.angle_gamma   90.00
#
_symmetry.space_group_name_H-M   'P 1'
#
loop_
_entity.id
_entity.type
_entity.pdbx_description
1 polymer ?
#
loop_
_entity_poly.entity_id
_entity_poly.type
_entity_poly.pdbx_seq_one_letter_code
_entity_poly.pdbx_strand_id
1 'polypeptide(L)'
;MASLLVSPPELRDAYSVTPKHTTSAEVKDHSSSRRGRTENGADTYLSAGNPCLDFFFHVVPSSSKKDIEKRLVAAWDHDPLTTLKLICNLRGVRGTGKSDKEGFYTAALWLHGCHPKTLACNLDSLSKFGYFKDFPEILYRILEGQDIRETQKSEWNERKRGIQRLSRAGKRKKKPTVTRELRIANAVKRNQVEKERASLDRKDKKIELVMQAFTRYAHDPEYRFLHERVSDLFSDHLRRDMEFLSSGETNKISLAAKWCPSLDSSFDKATLICESIAKKLFPRESFSEYEGVEEAHYAYRVRDRLRKQVLVPLRKTLQLPEVYMGAKDWESLPYNRVASVAMKSYKETFLKHDAERFQKYLEDAKSGKTTIAAGAVLPHEIIGELNGGDGGQVAEAMETNG
;
A
#
# COMPACT_ATOMS: atom_id res chain seq x y z
N MET A 1 9.62 7.49 -20.83
CA MET A 1 11.04 7.19 -20.54
C MET A 1 11.13 5.87 -19.80
N ALA A 2 11.78 4.87 -20.38
CA ALA A 2 11.99 3.59 -19.69
C ALA A 2 12.81 3.84 -18.41
N SER A 3 12.26 3.48 -17.25
CA SER A 3 13.02 3.51 -16.00
C SER A 3 14.10 2.45 -16.09
N LEU A 4 15.36 2.85 -16.02
CA LEU A 4 16.47 1.90 -15.97
C LEU A 4 16.44 1.25 -14.58
N LEU A 5 15.97 0.00 -14.51
CA LEU A 5 16.23 -0.85 -13.34
C LEU A 5 17.75 -0.98 -13.21
N VAL A 6 18.26 -0.72 -12.01
CA VAL A 6 19.66 -0.95 -11.71
C VAL A 6 19.81 -2.47 -11.53
N SER A 7 20.60 -3.10 -12.41
CA SER A 7 20.95 -4.52 -12.27
C SER A 7 21.43 -4.81 -10.85
N PRO A 8 21.14 -6.00 -10.29
CA PRO A 8 21.44 -6.30 -8.89
C PRO A 8 22.87 -5.94 -8.52
N PRO A 9 23.09 -4.88 -7.70
CA PRO A 9 24.42 -4.43 -7.37
C PRO A 9 25.22 -5.48 -6.60
N GLU A 10 24.55 -6.37 -5.86
CA GLU A 10 25.14 -7.49 -5.14
C GLU A 10 25.87 -8.48 -6.05
N LEU A 11 25.47 -8.56 -7.32
CA LEU A 11 26.15 -9.40 -8.29
C LEU A 11 27.42 -8.75 -8.84
N ARG A 12 27.54 -7.41 -8.79
CA ARG A 12 28.72 -6.71 -9.32
C ARG A 12 29.98 -6.95 -8.47
N ASP A 13 29.82 -7.17 -7.16
CA ASP A 13 30.93 -7.49 -6.26
C ASP A 13 31.39 -8.97 -6.38
N ALA A 14 30.57 -9.85 -6.97
CA ALA A 14 30.86 -11.28 -7.14
C ALA A 14 31.54 -11.62 -8.48
N TYR A 15 31.51 -10.73 -9.48
CA TYR A 15 32.08 -10.95 -10.80
C TYR A 15 33.32 -10.09 -11.05
N SER A 16 34.46 -10.47 -10.45
CA SER A 16 35.80 -10.21 -11.00
C SER A 16 36.24 -11.29 -11.99
N VAL A 17 35.28 -11.99 -12.62
CA VAL A 17 35.54 -12.95 -13.69
C VAL A 17 34.66 -12.59 -14.89
N THR A 18 35.34 -12.27 -15.99
CA THR A 18 34.78 -11.91 -17.29
C THR A 18 33.72 -12.91 -17.79
N PRO A 19 32.61 -12.46 -18.40
CA PRO A 19 31.63 -13.37 -18.96
C PRO A 19 32.18 -13.98 -20.26
N LYS A 20 32.28 -15.32 -20.31
CA LYS A 20 32.38 -16.05 -21.58
C LYS A 20 31.01 -16.04 -22.23
N HIS A 21 30.91 -15.46 -23.42
CA HIS A 21 29.77 -15.67 -24.31
C HIS A 21 29.64 -17.17 -24.59
N THR A 22 28.59 -17.80 -24.07
CA THR A 22 28.19 -19.14 -24.49
C THR A 22 27.02 -18.99 -25.45
N THR A 23 27.29 -19.29 -26.71
CA THR A 23 26.33 -19.47 -27.79
C THR A 23 25.22 -20.43 -27.36
N SER A 24 23.98 -20.05 -27.67
CA SER A 24 22.77 -20.84 -27.50
C SER A 24 22.91 -22.22 -28.16
N ALA A 25 23.07 -23.25 -27.33
CA ALA A 25 22.89 -24.64 -27.75
C ALA A 25 21.40 -24.99 -27.56
N GLU A 26 20.72 -25.36 -28.65
CA GLU A 26 19.40 -25.98 -28.60
C GLU A 26 19.48 -27.30 -27.81
N VAL A 27 19.02 -27.29 -26.57
CA VAL A 27 18.76 -28.53 -25.83
C VAL A 27 17.39 -29.04 -26.26
N LYS A 28 17.36 -29.96 -27.24
CA LYS A 28 16.18 -30.78 -27.52
C LYS A 28 16.06 -31.85 -26.44
N ASP A 29 15.45 -31.50 -25.30
CA ASP A 29 14.96 -32.50 -24.36
C ASP A 29 13.58 -33.00 -24.83
N HIS A 30 13.55 -34.23 -25.37
CA HIS A 30 12.33 -34.93 -25.75
C HIS A 30 11.69 -35.67 -24.53
N SER A 31 11.68 -35.05 -23.36
CA SER A 31 10.78 -35.47 -22.29
C SER A 31 9.40 -34.85 -22.55
N SER A 32 8.36 -35.68 -22.70
CA SER A 32 7.00 -35.18 -22.94
C SER A 32 6.61 -34.19 -21.85
N SER A 33 6.43 -32.91 -22.19
CA SER A 33 6.15 -31.84 -21.23
C SER A 33 4.94 -32.22 -20.38
N ARG A 34 5.16 -32.40 -19.08
CA ARG A 34 4.10 -32.82 -18.16
C ARG A 34 3.01 -31.74 -18.16
N ARG A 35 1.76 -32.15 -18.38
CA ARG A 35 0.60 -31.25 -18.39
C ARG A 35 -0.08 -31.25 -17.02
N GLY A 36 -0.67 -30.11 -16.67
CA GLY A 36 -1.49 -29.90 -15.48
C GLY A 36 -2.69 -29.01 -15.80
N ARG A 37 -3.39 -28.57 -14.76
CA ARG A 37 -4.54 -27.65 -14.88
C ARG A 37 -4.24 -26.35 -14.14
N THR A 38 -4.68 -25.23 -14.71
CA THR A 38 -4.69 -23.90 -14.07
C THR A 38 -5.76 -23.83 -12.97
N GLU A 39 -5.78 -22.75 -12.19
CA GLU A 39 -6.81 -22.48 -11.19
C GLU A 39 -8.24 -22.51 -11.79
N ASN A 40 -8.38 -22.14 -13.06
CA ASN A 40 -9.65 -22.16 -13.79
C ASN A 40 -9.91 -23.48 -14.52
N GLY A 41 -9.11 -24.52 -14.27
CA GLY A 41 -9.29 -25.85 -14.86
C GLY A 41 -8.79 -26.00 -16.30
N ALA A 42 -8.22 -24.96 -16.91
CA ALA A 42 -7.67 -25.02 -18.27
C ALA A 42 -6.34 -25.79 -18.31
N ASP A 43 -6.12 -26.56 -19.36
CA ASP A 43 -4.88 -27.32 -19.57
C ASP A 43 -3.68 -26.37 -19.69
N THR A 44 -2.59 -26.70 -18.99
CA THR A 44 -1.33 -25.96 -19.06
C THR A 44 -0.14 -26.91 -18.91
N TYR A 45 1.04 -26.46 -19.29
CA TYR A 45 2.28 -27.18 -18.99
C TYR A 45 2.67 -26.96 -17.53
N LEU A 46 3.23 -27.97 -16.86
CA LEU A 46 3.70 -27.86 -15.47
C LEU A 46 5.01 -27.05 -15.36
N SER A 47 5.75 -26.94 -16.46
CA SER A 47 6.92 -26.09 -16.62
C SER A 47 7.14 -25.84 -18.12
N ALA A 48 7.57 -24.63 -18.45
CA ALA A 48 8.00 -24.21 -19.77
C ALA A 48 9.51 -24.43 -20.01
N GLY A 49 10.24 -24.99 -19.04
CA GLY A 49 11.69 -25.20 -19.09
C GLY A 49 12.54 -23.94 -18.84
N ASN A 50 11.92 -22.76 -18.74
CA ASN A 50 12.56 -21.51 -18.35
C ASN A 50 12.01 -21.06 -16.98
N PRO A 51 12.84 -20.97 -15.92
CA PRO A 51 12.39 -20.59 -14.58
C PRO A 51 11.72 -19.20 -14.49
N CYS A 52 12.16 -18.22 -15.27
CA CYS A 52 11.52 -16.90 -15.34
C CYS A 52 10.13 -16.99 -15.98
N LEU A 53 9.97 -17.81 -17.02
CA LEU A 53 8.68 -18.04 -17.66
C LEU A 53 7.72 -18.81 -16.74
N ASP A 54 8.24 -19.78 -15.99
CA ASP A 54 7.48 -20.52 -14.99
C ASP A 54 7.01 -19.60 -13.86
N PHE A 55 7.85 -18.67 -13.40
CA PHE A 55 7.45 -17.63 -12.46
C PHE A 55 6.33 -16.75 -13.06
N PHE A 56 6.47 -16.33 -14.32
CA PHE A 56 5.48 -15.51 -14.99
C PHE A 56 4.14 -16.21 -15.18
N PHE A 57 4.07 -17.52 -15.46
CA PHE A 57 2.77 -18.18 -15.66
C PHE A 57 2.15 -18.73 -14.39
N HIS A 58 2.96 -19.24 -13.46
CA HIS A 58 2.43 -19.99 -12.32
C HIS A 58 2.26 -19.17 -11.04
N VAL A 59 2.88 -17.99 -10.94
CA VAL A 59 2.59 -17.08 -9.82
C VAL A 59 1.28 -16.36 -10.11
N VAL A 60 0.26 -16.71 -9.33
CA VAL A 60 -1.11 -16.19 -9.37
C VAL A 60 -1.57 -15.83 -7.96
N PRO A 61 -2.64 -15.03 -7.77
CA PRO A 61 -3.07 -14.56 -6.44
C PRO A 61 -3.36 -15.67 -5.41
N SER A 62 -3.68 -16.88 -5.84
CA SER A 62 -3.90 -18.06 -4.99
C SER A 62 -2.61 -18.81 -4.62
N SER A 63 -1.46 -18.41 -5.18
CA SER A 63 -0.17 -19.07 -4.94
C SER A 63 0.27 -18.91 -3.50
N SER A 64 0.76 -20.00 -2.90
CA SER A 64 1.30 -19.93 -1.55
C SER A 64 2.62 -19.17 -1.51
N LYS A 65 2.93 -18.53 -0.38
CA LYS A 65 4.18 -17.77 -0.18
C LYS A 65 5.42 -18.61 -0.45
N LYS A 66 5.42 -19.86 0.04
CA LYS A 66 6.51 -20.82 -0.17
C LYS A 66 6.71 -21.16 -1.64
N ASP A 67 5.63 -21.29 -2.40
CA ASP A 67 5.72 -21.56 -3.84
C ASP A 67 6.27 -20.36 -4.60
N ILE A 68 5.87 -19.14 -4.21
CA ILE A 68 6.41 -17.90 -4.78
C ILE A 68 7.92 -17.81 -4.50
N GLU A 69 8.34 -17.99 -3.26
CA GLU A 69 9.77 -17.95 -2.86
C GLU A 69 10.59 -19.00 -3.60
N LYS A 70 10.09 -20.25 -3.70
CA LYS A 70 10.77 -21.31 -4.44
C LYS A 70 10.97 -20.93 -5.92
N ARG A 71 9.97 -20.32 -6.54
CA ARG A 71 10.06 -19.88 -7.94
C ARG A 71 10.94 -18.64 -8.08
N LEU A 72 10.97 -17.75 -7.10
CA LEU A 72 11.88 -16.59 -7.08
C LEU A 72 13.33 -17.05 -7.07
N VAL A 73 13.69 -18.01 -6.20
CA VAL A 73 15.06 -18.55 -6.15
C VAL A 73 15.46 -19.13 -7.51
N ALA A 74 14.63 -20.01 -8.08
CA ALA A 74 14.93 -20.62 -9.39
C ALA A 74 15.01 -19.60 -10.54
N ALA A 75 14.12 -18.60 -10.55
CA ALA A 75 14.13 -17.54 -11.55
C ALA A 75 15.36 -16.63 -11.39
N TRP A 76 15.71 -16.29 -10.15
CA TRP A 76 16.84 -15.41 -9.84
C TRP A 76 18.17 -16.07 -10.20
N ASP A 77 18.36 -17.34 -9.86
CA ASP A 77 19.57 -18.10 -10.23
C ASP A 77 19.73 -18.20 -11.76
N HIS A 78 18.62 -18.15 -12.51
CA HIS A 78 18.62 -18.21 -13.96
C HIS A 78 18.88 -16.84 -14.61
N ASP A 79 18.09 -15.81 -14.26
CA ASP A 79 18.24 -14.44 -14.74
C ASP A 79 17.73 -13.44 -13.67
N PRO A 80 18.62 -12.86 -12.86
CA PRO A 80 18.27 -11.90 -11.82
C PRO A 80 17.57 -10.64 -12.34
N LEU A 81 17.98 -10.12 -13.50
CA LEU A 81 17.42 -8.88 -14.05
C LEU A 81 16.01 -9.11 -14.58
N THR A 82 15.79 -10.22 -15.28
CA THR A 82 14.44 -10.61 -15.72
C THR A 82 13.56 -10.92 -14.53
N THR A 83 14.07 -11.59 -13.50
CA THR A 83 13.32 -11.82 -12.26
C THR A 83 12.90 -10.52 -11.58
N LEU A 84 13.79 -9.53 -11.47
CA LEU A 84 13.44 -8.22 -10.94
C LEU A 84 12.34 -7.52 -11.75
N LYS A 85 12.38 -7.62 -13.08
CA LYS A 85 11.29 -7.11 -13.95
C LYS A 85 9.98 -7.84 -13.71
N LEU A 86 10.02 -9.15 -13.48
CA LEU A 86 8.84 -9.95 -13.16
C LEU A 86 8.25 -9.60 -11.79
N ILE A 87 9.09 -9.27 -10.80
CA ILE A 87 8.64 -8.73 -9.51
C ILE A 87 7.92 -7.38 -9.71
N CYS A 88 8.44 -6.50 -10.56
CA CYS A 88 7.75 -5.26 -10.93
C CYS A 88 6.40 -5.55 -11.63
N ASN A 89 6.37 -6.55 -12.51
CA ASN A 89 5.17 -6.99 -13.22
C ASN A 89 4.08 -7.53 -12.28
N LEU A 90 4.44 -8.24 -11.20
CA LEU A 90 3.46 -8.65 -10.19
C LEU A 90 2.68 -7.45 -9.66
N ARG A 91 3.40 -6.35 -9.38
CA ARG A 91 2.77 -5.17 -8.78
C ARG A 91 2.03 -4.29 -9.76
N GLY A 92 2.41 -4.30 -11.05
CA GLY A 92 1.92 -3.38 -12.06
C GLY A 92 0.38 -3.25 -12.08
N VAL A 93 -0.13 -2.08 -11.71
CA VAL A 93 -1.57 -1.82 -11.53
C VAL A 93 -2.25 -1.08 -12.67
N ARG A 94 -1.49 -0.48 -13.59
CA ARG A 94 -2.02 0.41 -14.63
C ARG A 94 -2.03 -0.26 -16.01
N GLY A 95 -2.52 -1.49 -16.08
CA GLY A 95 -2.44 -2.34 -17.28
C GLY A 95 -1.04 -2.83 -17.64
N THR A 96 -0.05 -2.59 -16.78
CA THR A 96 1.37 -2.97 -17.00
C THR A 96 1.77 -4.29 -16.34
N GLY A 97 0.84 -4.95 -15.66
CA GLY A 97 1.15 -6.08 -14.79
C GLY A 97 -0.06 -6.87 -14.32
N LYS A 98 0.17 -7.74 -13.35
CA LYS A 98 -0.82 -8.69 -12.82
C LYS A 98 -1.70 -8.12 -11.70
N SER A 99 -1.38 -6.93 -11.18
CA SER A 99 -1.99 -6.36 -9.98
C SER A 99 -2.00 -7.30 -8.76
N ASP A 100 -1.08 -8.27 -8.70
CA ASP A 100 -0.93 -9.22 -7.59
C ASP A 100 -0.15 -8.56 -6.45
N LYS A 101 -0.92 -7.91 -5.57
CA LYS A 101 -0.39 -7.14 -4.45
C LYS A 101 0.28 -8.03 -3.39
N GLU A 102 -0.31 -9.17 -3.03
CA GLU A 102 0.26 -10.04 -1.98
C GLU A 102 1.44 -10.86 -2.49
N GLY A 103 1.40 -11.30 -3.76
CA GLY A 103 2.56 -11.89 -4.42
C GLY A 103 3.72 -10.91 -4.52
N PHE A 104 3.45 -9.63 -4.85
CA PHE A 104 4.47 -8.59 -4.82
C PHE A 104 5.08 -8.40 -3.43
N TYR A 105 4.28 -8.29 -2.36
CA TYR A 105 4.84 -8.11 -1.01
C TYR A 105 5.68 -9.30 -0.57
N THR A 106 5.27 -10.52 -0.94
CA THR A 106 6.08 -11.73 -0.71
C THR A 106 7.43 -11.62 -1.43
N ALA A 107 7.43 -11.23 -2.71
CA ALA A 107 8.66 -11.05 -3.47
C ALA A 107 9.54 -9.89 -2.96
N ALA A 108 8.95 -8.79 -2.51
CA ALA A 108 9.68 -7.66 -1.94
C ALA A 108 10.35 -8.03 -0.60
N LEU A 109 9.69 -8.81 0.26
CA LEU A 109 10.26 -9.31 1.50
C LEU A 109 11.37 -10.34 1.25
N TRP A 110 11.18 -11.21 0.25
CA TRP A 110 12.24 -12.11 -0.21
C TRP A 110 13.46 -11.33 -0.73
N LEU A 111 13.26 -10.28 -1.55
CA LEU A 111 14.35 -9.39 -1.95
C LEU A 111 15.02 -8.72 -0.75
N HIS A 112 14.27 -8.28 0.25
CA HIS A 112 14.88 -7.69 1.45
C HIS A 112 15.76 -8.71 2.20
N GLY A 113 15.33 -9.96 2.30
CA GLY A 113 16.08 -11.02 2.98
C GLY A 113 17.30 -11.53 2.21
N CYS A 114 17.24 -11.57 0.88
CA CYS A 114 18.29 -12.17 0.04
C CYS A 114 19.14 -11.13 -0.73
N HIS A 115 18.53 -10.03 -1.17
CA HIS A 115 19.10 -9.01 -2.06
C HIS A 115 18.69 -7.58 -1.62
N PRO A 116 19.02 -7.18 -0.38
CA PRO A 116 18.50 -5.95 0.23
C PRO A 116 18.89 -4.67 -0.53
N LYS A 117 20.09 -4.62 -1.11
CA LYS A 117 20.53 -3.46 -1.91
C LYS A 117 19.76 -3.38 -3.21
N THR A 118 19.43 -4.50 -3.85
CA THR A 118 18.59 -4.52 -5.06
C THR A 118 17.23 -3.89 -4.79
N LEU A 119 16.56 -4.27 -3.69
CA LEU A 119 15.27 -3.67 -3.33
C LEU A 119 15.42 -2.16 -3.08
N ALA A 120 16.37 -1.77 -2.24
CA ALA A 120 16.53 -0.40 -1.78
C ALA A 120 17.01 0.56 -2.90
N CYS A 121 17.81 0.09 -3.84
CA CYS A 121 18.28 0.89 -4.98
C CYS A 121 17.24 1.03 -6.09
N ASN A 122 16.25 0.13 -6.17
CA ASN A 122 15.24 0.13 -7.25
C ASN A 122 13.88 0.73 -6.83
N LEU A 123 13.76 1.35 -5.64
CA LEU A 123 12.51 1.91 -5.15
C LEU A 123 11.87 2.93 -6.12
N ASP A 124 12.66 3.83 -6.74
CA ASP A 124 12.12 4.78 -7.72
C ASP A 124 11.52 4.09 -8.95
N SER A 125 12.19 3.06 -9.47
CA SER A 125 11.68 2.24 -10.55
C SER A 125 10.42 1.48 -10.15
N LEU A 126 10.39 0.87 -8.95
CA LEU A 126 9.22 0.19 -8.41
C LEU A 126 8.01 1.12 -8.25
N SER A 127 8.26 2.38 -7.88
CA SER A 127 7.21 3.41 -7.69
C SER A 127 6.43 3.72 -8.98
N LYS A 128 7.02 3.43 -10.15
CA LYS A 128 6.39 3.66 -11.46
C LYS A 128 5.39 2.55 -11.81
N PHE A 129 5.63 1.33 -11.33
CA PHE A 129 4.75 0.18 -11.54
C PHE A 129 3.68 0.05 -10.45
N GLY A 130 4.04 0.32 -9.19
CA GLY A 130 3.17 0.24 -8.03
C GLY A 130 2.67 1.59 -7.52
N TYR A 131 2.45 1.66 -6.20
CA TYR A 131 2.10 2.87 -5.48
C TYR A 131 3.18 3.22 -4.47
N PHE A 132 3.36 4.51 -4.18
CA PHE A 132 4.22 4.95 -3.06
C PHE A 132 3.82 4.34 -1.70
N LYS A 133 2.55 3.94 -1.53
CA LYS A 133 2.06 3.22 -0.34
C LYS A 133 2.79 1.90 -0.09
N ASP A 134 3.31 1.28 -1.15
CA ASP A 134 3.92 -0.04 -1.06
C ASP A 134 5.19 0.01 -0.18
N PHE A 135 5.91 1.14 -0.16
CA PHE A 135 7.17 1.24 0.60
C PHE A 135 6.98 1.32 2.12
N PRO A 136 6.08 2.17 2.67
CA PRO A 136 5.72 2.09 4.08
C PRO A 136 5.11 0.73 4.46
N GLU A 137 4.38 0.08 3.55
CA GLU A 137 3.83 -1.26 3.79
C GLU A 137 4.92 -2.34 3.88
N ILE A 138 5.95 -2.28 3.03
CA ILE A 138 7.10 -3.18 3.11
C ILE A 138 7.82 -3.00 4.45
N LEU A 139 8.13 -1.77 4.86
CA LEU A 139 8.75 -1.50 6.17
C LEU A 139 7.89 -2.03 7.32
N TYR A 140 6.58 -1.79 7.26
CA TYR A 140 5.64 -2.27 8.26
C TYR A 140 5.62 -3.80 8.38
N ARG A 141 5.66 -4.52 7.25
CA ARG A 141 5.68 -5.99 7.23
C ARG A 141 7.02 -6.58 7.67
N ILE A 142 8.13 -5.89 7.46
CA ILE A 142 9.44 -6.32 8.01
C ILE A 142 9.42 -6.25 9.55
N LEU A 143 8.75 -5.24 10.11
CA LEU A 143 8.64 -5.08 11.56
C LEU A 143 7.63 -6.07 12.17
N GLU A 144 6.39 -6.05 11.71
CA GLU A 144 5.27 -6.76 12.34
C GLU A 144 5.05 -8.18 11.79
N GLY A 145 5.76 -8.54 10.73
CA GLY A 145 5.63 -9.81 10.03
C GLY A 145 4.82 -9.73 8.73
N GLN A 146 5.13 -10.65 7.82
CA GLN A 146 4.57 -10.71 6.46
C GLN A 146 3.04 -10.88 6.43
N ASP A 147 2.50 -11.58 7.43
CA ASP A 147 1.08 -11.95 7.57
C ASP A 147 0.24 -10.92 8.35
N ILE A 148 0.84 -9.82 8.82
CA ILE A 148 0.19 -8.89 9.76
C ILE A 148 -1.19 -8.39 9.28
N ARG A 149 -1.36 -8.14 7.97
CA ARG A 149 -2.63 -7.68 7.41
C ARG A 149 -3.72 -8.75 7.44
N GLU A 150 -3.35 -10.01 7.24
CA GLU A 150 -4.27 -11.14 7.32
C GLU A 150 -4.66 -11.40 8.78
N THR A 151 -3.69 -11.39 9.69
CA THR A 151 -3.92 -11.51 11.14
C THR A 151 -4.86 -10.42 11.64
N GLN A 152 -4.58 -9.15 11.34
CA GLN A 152 -5.43 -8.02 11.73
C GLN A 152 -6.86 -8.14 11.18
N LYS A 153 -7.01 -8.59 9.93
CA LYS A 153 -8.31 -8.81 9.31
C LYS A 153 -9.08 -9.93 9.99
N SER A 154 -8.41 -11.03 10.35
CA SER A 154 -9.01 -12.14 11.09
C SER A 154 -9.50 -11.70 12.46
N GLU A 155 -8.63 -11.04 13.24
CA GLU A 155 -8.97 -10.51 14.56
C GLU A 155 -10.15 -9.55 14.52
N TRP A 156 -10.19 -8.65 13.53
CA TRP A 156 -11.31 -7.72 13.36
C TRP A 156 -12.62 -8.45 13.04
N ASN A 157 -12.58 -9.46 12.17
CA ASN A 157 -13.75 -10.28 11.84
C ASN A 157 -14.28 -11.04 13.07
N GLU A 158 -13.38 -11.57 13.89
CA GLU A 158 -13.74 -12.24 15.14
C GLU A 158 -14.40 -11.28 16.13
N ARG A 159 -13.82 -10.08 16.33
CA ARG A 159 -14.42 -9.03 17.17
C ARG A 159 -15.82 -8.65 16.67
N LYS A 160 -15.98 -8.45 15.36
CA LYS A 160 -17.27 -8.13 14.73
C LYS A 160 -18.30 -9.25 14.96
N ARG A 161 -17.92 -10.52 14.80
CA ARG A 161 -18.77 -11.68 15.08
C ARG A 161 -19.14 -11.76 16.57
N GLY A 162 -18.21 -11.45 17.47
CA GLY A 162 -18.45 -11.37 18.91
C GLY A 162 -19.51 -10.34 19.27
N ILE A 163 -19.42 -9.12 18.73
CA ILE A 163 -20.40 -8.04 18.93
C ILE A 163 -21.79 -8.47 18.42
N GLN A 164 -21.86 -9.11 17.25
CA GLN A 164 -23.12 -9.61 16.69
C GLN A 164 -23.75 -10.70 17.57
N ARG A 165 -22.95 -11.61 18.14
CA ARG A 165 -23.42 -12.64 19.08
C ARG A 165 -23.97 -12.02 20.37
N LEU A 166 -23.27 -11.05 20.94
CA LEU A 166 -23.70 -10.34 22.15
C LEU A 166 -25.01 -9.56 21.93
N SER A 167 -25.15 -8.88 20.78
CA SER A 167 -26.38 -8.17 20.40
C SER A 167 -27.59 -9.13 20.29
N ARG A 168 -27.39 -10.30 19.67
CA ARG A 168 -28.44 -11.34 19.56
C ARG A 168 -28.79 -11.97 20.92
N ALA A 169 -27.82 -12.19 21.78
CA ALA A 169 -28.05 -12.70 23.14
C ALA A 169 -28.76 -11.68 24.04
N GLY A 170 -28.46 -10.38 23.87
CA GLY A 170 -29.12 -9.29 24.59
C GLY A 170 -30.61 -9.15 24.27
N LYS A 171 -31.05 -9.52 23.06
CA LYS A 171 -32.47 -9.58 22.68
C LYS A 171 -33.26 -10.71 23.38
N ARG A 172 -32.58 -11.72 23.94
CA ARG A 172 -33.20 -12.91 24.55
C ARG A 172 -33.26 -12.91 26.09
N LYS A 173 -32.61 -11.96 26.78
CA LYS A 173 -32.62 -11.90 28.26
C LYS A 173 -33.77 -11.04 28.80
N LYS A 174 -34.48 -11.54 29.83
CA LYS A 174 -35.42 -10.73 30.64
C LYS A 174 -34.68 -9.51 31.19
N LYS A 175 -35.28 -8.32 31.05
CA LYS A 175 -34.72 -7.08 31.61
C LYS A 175 -34.69 -7.23 33.15
N PRO A 176 -33.55 -6.99 33.82
CA PRO A 176 -33.47 -7.09 35.27
C PRO A 176 -34.41 -6.08 35.94
N THR A 177 -34.92 -6.42 37.13
CA THR A 177 -35.89 -5.67 37.96
C THR A 177 -35.40 -4.31 38.47
N VAL A 178 -34.29 -3.82 37.92
CA VAL A 178 -33.60 -2.60 38.30
C VAL A 178 -34.17 -1.41 37.53
N THR A 179 -34.29 -0.26 38.20
CA THR A 179 -34.79 0.99 37.59
C THR A 179 -34.01 1.34 36.32
N ARG A 180 -34.70 1.94 35.34
CA ARG A 180 -34.09 2.33 34.06
C ARG A 180 -32.87 3.23 34.27
N GLU A 181 -32.94 4.13 35.23
CA GLU A 181 -31.87 5.07 35.59
C GLU A 181 -30.61 4.34 36.08
N LEU A 182 -30.75 3.40 37.02
CA LEU A 182 -29.60 2.64 37.53
C LEU A 182 -28.97 1.75 36.44
N ARG A 183 -29.76 1.25 35.49
CA ARG A 183 -29.23 0.52 34.32
C ARG A 183 -28.41 1.41 33.39
N ILE A 184 -28.87 2.64 33.12
CA ILE A 184 -28.14 3.61 32.30
C ILE A 184 -26.85 4.02 33.01
N ALA A 185 -26.92 4.37 34.30
CA ALA A 185 -25.75 4.75 35.10
C ALA A 185 -24.67 3.65 35.11
N ASN A 186 -25.08 2.39 35.31
CA ASN A 186 -24.17 1.24 35.27
C ASN A 186 -23.56 1.02 33.87
N ALA A 187 -24.33 1.20 32.80
CA ALA A 187 -23.81 1.09 31.44
C ALA A 187 -22.80 2.20 31.11
N VAL A 188 -23.10 3.45 31.51
CA VAL A 188 -22.17 4.59 31.35
C VAL A 188 -20.87 4.33 32.10
N LYS A 189 -20.95 3.89 33.36
CA LYS A 189 -19.76 3.56 34.16
C LYS A 189 -18.91 2.46 33.52
N ARG A 190 -19.54 1.39 33.01
CA ARG A 190 -18.83 0.32 32.29
C ARG A 190 -18.17 0.83 31.01
N ASN A 191 -18.89 1.61 30.20
CA ASN A 191 -18.37 2.18 28.97
C ASN A 191 -17.18 3.12 29.24
N GLN A 192 -17.20 3.86 30.35
CA GLN A 192 -16.09 4.71 30.76
C GLN A 192 -14.85 3.89 31.12
N VAL A 193 -15.00 2.85 31.94
CA VAL A 193 -13.90 1.93 32.31
C VAL A 193 -13.33 1.23 31.07
N GLU A 194 -14.18 0.75 30.17
CA GLU A 194 -13.75 0.11 28.93
C GLU A 194 -13.02 1.08 28.00
N LYS A 195 -13.50 2.33 27.89
CA LYS A 195 -12.84 3.39 27.13
C LYS A 195 -11.46 3.74 27.68
N GLU A 196 -11.33 3.82 29.00
CA GLU A 196 -10.06 4.07 29.69
C GLU A 196 -9.08 2.92 29.47
N ARG A 197 -9.52 1.68 29.69
CA ARG A 197 -8.70 0.48 29.41
C ARG A 197 -8.22 0.44 27.96
N ALA A 198 -9.14 0.61 27.01
CA ALA A 198 -8.78 0.64 25.59
C ALA A 198 -7.84 1.80 25.24
N SER A 199 -7.86 2.90 26.01
CA SER A 199 -6.92 4.01 25.85
C SER A 199 -5.52 3.65 26.31
N LEU A 200 -5.40 2.97 27.45
CA LEU A 200 -4.13 2.45 27.97
C LEU A 200 -3.55 1.40 27.01
N ASP A 201 -4.35 0.41 26.60
CA ASP A 201 -3.91 -0.63 25.66
C ASP A 201 -3.38 -0.02 24.33
N ARG A 202 -4.00 1.06 23.84
CA ARG A 202 -3.51 1.79 22.65
C ARG A 202 -2.18 2.51 22.88
N LYS A 203 -1.94 3.03 24.08
CA LYS A 203 -0.67 3.67 24.44
C LYS A 203 0.43 2.62 24.56
N ASP A 204 0.15 1.52 25.23
CA ASP A 204 1.11 0.42 25.41
C ASP A 204 1.48 -0.18 24.06
N LYS A 205 0.48 -0.44 23.19
CA LYS A 205 0.75 -0.90 21.82
C LYS A 205 1.56 0.11 21.00
N LYS A 206 1.33 1.41 21.19
CA LYS A 206 2.15 2.45 20.53
C LYS A 206 3.60 2.40 21.02
N ILE A 207 3.83 2.24 22.32
CA ILE A 207 5.17 2.15 22.90
C ILE A 207 5.88 0.91 22.36
N GLU A 208 5.21 -0.25 22.33
CA GLU A 208 5.74 -1.50 21.77
C GLU A 208 6.22 -1.31 20.32
N LEU A 209 5.35 -0.77 19.46
CA LEU A 209 5.66 -0.50 18.06
C LEU A 209 6.87 0.44 17.89
N VAL A 210 6.92 1.52 18.68
CA VAL A 210 8.02 2.50 18.64
C VAL A 210 9.33 1.84 19.08
N MET A 211 9.31 1.05 20.15
CA MET A 211 10.50 0.33 20.64
C MET A 211 11.01 -0.68 19.62
N GLN A 212 10.11 -1.42 18.98
CA GLN A 212 10.45 -2.38 17.94
C GLN A 212 11.06 -1.70 16.71
N ALA A 213 10.47 -0.60 16.23
CA ALA A 213 10.99 0.20 15.12
C ALA A 213 12.39 0.74 15.43
N PHE A 214 12.56 1.33 16.62
CA PHE A 214 13.84 1.87 17.08
C PHE A 214 14.91 0.78 17.20
N THR A 215 14.57 -0.34 17.84
CA THR A 215 15.49 -1.47 18.03
C THR A 215 15.92 -2.05 16.69
N ARG A 216 14.97 -2.25 15.77
CA ARG A 216 15.27 -2.74 14.42
C ARG A 216 16.18 -1.76 13.67
N TYR A 217 15.87 -0.47 13.67
CA TYR A 217 16.68 0.55 13.01
C TYR A 217 18.12 0.62 13.55
N ALA A 218 18.30 0.45 14.87
CA ALA A 218 19.62 0.48 15.49
C ALA A 218 20.48 -0.75 15.13
N HIS A 219 19.89 -1.95 15.15
CA HIS A 219 20.64 -3.22 15.12
C HIS A 219 20.58 -3.98 13.79
N ASP A 220 19.70 -3.61 12.86
CA ASP A 220 19.55 -4.26 11.55
C ASP A 220 20.01 -3.30 10.43
N PRO A 221 21.24 -3.45 9.93
CA PRO A 221 21.80 -2.57 8.90
C PRO A 221 20.99 -2.57 7.59
N GLU A 222 20.42 -3.72 7.21
CA GLU A 222 19.66 -3.86 5.97
C GLU A 222 18.31 -3.16 6.08
N TYR A 223 17.62 -3.32 7.22
CA TYR A 223 16.39 -2.56 7.50
C TYR A 223 16.69 -1.06 7.54
N ARG A 224 17.74 -0.64 8.24
CA ARG A 224 18.15 0.77 8.31
C ARG A 224 18.42 1.33 6.91
N PHE A 225 19.14 0.59 6.06
CA PHE A 225 19.42 1.02 4.70
C PHE A 225 18.14 1.18 3.88
N LEU A 226 17.23 0.20 3.93
CA LEU A 226 15.93 0.30 3.26
C LEU A 226 15.10 1.49 3.78
N HIS A 227 15.03 1.67 5.10
CA HIS A 227 14.32 2.78 5.74
C HIS A 227 14.85 4.15 5.27
N GLU A 228 16.18 4.30 5.20
CA GLU A 228 16.80 5.52 4.68
C GLU A 228 16.48 5.74 3.20
N ARG A 229 16.55 4.70 2.37
CA ARG A 229 16.23 4.78 0.94
C ARG A 229 14.75 5.10 0.68
N VAL A 230 13.83 4.59 1.51
CA VAL A 230 12.41 4.97 1.47
C VAL A 230 12.23 6.44 1.87
N SER A 231 12.92 6.89 2.92
CA SER A 231 12.89 8.29 3.35
C SER A 231 13.43 9.24 2.27
N ASP A 232 14.54 8.88 1.63
CA ASP A 232 15.13 9.61 0.50
C ASP A 232 14.12 9.75 -0.63
N LEU A 233 13.52 8.64 -1.07
CA LEU A 233 12.53 8.61 -2.15
C LEU A 233 11.39 9.60 -1.89
N PHE A 234 10.79 9.56 -0.70
CA PHE A 234 9.72 10.50 -0.35
C PHE A 234 10.23 11.94 -0.31
N SER A 235 11.38 12.20 0.33
CA SER A 235 11.91 13.57 0.42
C SER A 235 12.24 14.17 -0.94
N ASP A 236 12.80 13.40 -1.87
CA ASP A 236 13.18 13.86 -3.20
C ASP A 236 11.97 14.11 -4.11
N HIS A 237 10.94 13.26 -4.04
CA HIS A 237 9.69 13.51 -4.76
C HIS A 237 8.93 14.70 -4.16
N LEU A 238 8.86 14.83 -2.82
CA LEU A 238 8.20 15.96 -2.17
C LEU A 238 8.89 17.30 -2.46
N ARG A 239 10.23 17.33 -2.52
CA ARG A 239 10.98 18.54 -2.88
C ARG A 239 10.62 19.00 -4.30
N ARG A 240 10.69 18.09 -5.28
CA ARG A 240 10.27 18.37 -6.68
C ARG A 240 8.81 18.77 -6.79
N ASP A 241 7.92 18.10 -6.04
CA ASP A 241 6.50 18.42 -6.02
C ASP A 241 6.24 19.84 -5.50
N MET A 242 7.00 20.30 -4.50
CA MET A 242 6.94 21.68 -4.00
C MET A 242 7.49 22.71 -4.99
N GLU A 243 8.52 22.35 -5.76
CA GLU A 243 9.04 23.17 -6.86
C GLU A 243 7.97 23.35 -7.95
N PHE A 244 7.33 22.25 -8.39
CA PHE A 244 6.23 22.31 -9.36
C PHE A 244 5.02 23.07 -8.84
N LEU A 245 4.71 22.95 -7.54
CA LEU A 245 3.66 23.75 -6.92
C LEU A 245 3.99 25.25 -6.99
N SER A 246 5.25 25.60 -6.71
CA SER A 246 5.71 27.00 -6.71
C SER A 246 5.79 27.59 -8.12
N SER A 247 6.11 26.78 -9.13
CA SER A 247 6.12 27.19 -10.55
C SER A 247 4.73 27.16 -11.21
N GLY A 248 3.70 26.69 -10.52
CA GLY A 248 2.34 26.55 -11.06
C GLY A 248 2.13 25.33 -11.95
N GLU A 249 3.13 24.46 -12.11
CA GLU A 249 3.10 23.23 -12.91
C GLU A 249 2.42 22.07 -12.18
N THR A 250 1.19 22.32 -11.71
CA THR A 250 0.42 21.41 -10.84
C THR A 250 0.17 20.02 -11.44
N ASN A 251 0.19 19.89 -12.76
CA ASN A 251 0.03 18.63 -13.48
C ASN A 251 1.25 17.70 -13.38
N LYS A 252 2.42 18.21 -12.97
CA LYS A 252 3.65 17.44 -12.77
C LYS A 252 3.82 16.91 -11.35
N ILE A 253 2.98 17.36 -10.42
CA ILE A 253 3.00 16.92 -9.02
C ILE A 253 2.72 15.43 -8.93
N SER A 254 3.60 14.70 -8.25
CA SER A 254 3.51 13.28 -8.04
C SER A 254 2.46 12.90 -6.98
N LEU A 255 2.16 11.60 -6.87
CA LEU A 255 1.32 11.08 -5.79
C LEU A 255 2.10 10.77 -4.50
N ALA A 256 3.37 11.21 -4.37
CA ALA A 256 4.16 10.99 -3.17
C ALA A 256 3.49 11.60 -1.94
N ALA A 257 3.01 12.86 -2.02
CA ALA A 257 2.30 13.52 -0.92
C ALA A 257 1.01 12.80 -0.49
N LYS A 258 0.32 12.12 -1.42
CA LYS A 258 -0.86 11.30 -1.11
C LYS A 258 -0.50 10.16 -0.16
N TRP A 259 0.63 9.51 -0.39
CA TRP A 259 1.01 8.28 0.31
C TRP A 259 2.08 8.47 1.39
N CYS A 260 2.68 9.66 1.49
CA CYS A 260 3.59 10.00 2.57
C CYS A 260 2.88 9.84 3.93
N PRO A 261 3.42 9.02 4.84
CA PRO A 261 2.85 8.86 6.18
C PRO A 261 2.74 10.22 6.88
N SER A 262 1.56 10.47 7.46
CA SER A 262 1.35 11.67 8.29
C SER A 262 1.77 11.36 9.72
N LEU A 263 2.07 12.41 10.49
CA LEU A 263 2.33 12.30 11.92
C LEU A 263 1.22 11.48 12.60
N ASP A 264 1.61 10.50 13.42
CA ASP A 264 0.71 9.61 14.16
C ASP A 264 -0.20 8.71 13.30
N SER A 265 0.05 8.62 11.99
CA SER A 265 -0.58 7.60 11.14
C SER A 265 -0.18 6.19 11.58
N SER A 266 -0.93 5.16 11.14
CA SER A 266 -0.62 3.77 11.49
C SER A 266 0.78 3.36 11.03
N PHE A 267 1.21 3.80 9.85
CA PHE A 267 2.57 3.58 9.37
C PHE A 267 3.59 4.33 10.22
N ASP A 268 3.39 5.63 10.48
CA ASP A 268 4.33 6.42 11.27
C ASP A 268 4.52 5.88 12.70
N LYS A 269 3.43 5.47 13.35
CA LYS A 269 3.49 4.84 14.69
C LYS A 269 4.30 3.55 14.69
N ALA A 270 4.31 2.83 13.58
CA ALA A 270 4.99 1.55 13.47
C ALA A 270 6.40 1.66 12.90
N THR A 271 6.71 2.64 12.05
CA THR A 271 8.00 2.70 11.34
C THR A 271 8.82 3.93 11.68
N LEU A 272 8.24 4.99 12.27
CA LEU A 272 8.86 6.29 12.55
C LEU A 272 9.37 7.05 11.29
N ILE A 273 8.96 6.62 10.11
CA ILE A 273 9.46 7.13 8.82
C ILE A 273 9.14 8.62 8.60
N CYS A 274 8.07 9.16 9.20
CA CYS A 274 7.69 10.57 9.05
C CYS A 274 8.78 11.50 9.60
N GLU A 275 9.42 11.11 10.70
CA GLU A 275 10.51 11.88 11.28
C GLU A 275 11.71 11.96 10.33
N SER A 276 12.07 10.85 9.69
CA SER A 276 13.22 10.78 8.79
C SER A 276 12.97 11.56 7.50
N ILE A 277 11.77 11.46 6.93
CA ILE A 277 11.36 12.27 5.77
C ILE A 277 11.40 13.77 6.13
N ALA A 278 10.87 14.14 7.30
CA ALA A 278 10.83 15.53 7.74
C ALA A 278 12.24 16.11 7.96
N LYS A 279 13.14 15.37 8.60
CA LYS A 279 14.53 15.79 8.82
C LYS A 279 15.31 15.95 7.51
N LYS A 280 15.04 15.14 6.49
CA LYS A 280 15.66 15.27 5.15
C LYS A 280 15.16 16.50 4.36
N LEU A 281 13.92 16.93 4.60
CA LEU A 281 13.36 18.14 4.00
C LEU A 281 13.74 19.41 4.75
N PHE A 282 13.92 19.31 6.07
CA PHE A 282 14.23 20.43 6.95
C PHE A 282 15.47 20.14 7.82
N PRO A 283 16.65 19.89 7.20
CA PRO A 283 17.86 19.53 7.93
C PRO A 283 18.34 20.67 8.83
N ARG A 284 18.80 20.33 10.04
CA ARG A 284 19.18 21.30 11.07
C ARG A 284 20.22 22.31 10.58
N GLU A 285 21.15 21.85 9.75
CA GLU A 285 22.26 22.62 9.20
C GLU A 285 21.79 23.69 8.22
N SER A 286 20.60 23.53 7.62
CA SER A 286 20.05 24.49 6.65
C SER A 286 19.12 25.53 7.28
N PHE A 287 18.78 25.40 8.56
CA PHE A 287 17.78 26.24 9.22
C PHE A 287 18.26 26.69 10.61
N SER A 288 18.67 27.96 10.73
CA SER A 288 19.16 28.56 11.98
C SER A 288 18.16 28.50 13.15
N GLU A 289 16.86 28.45 12.86
CA GLU A 289 15.79 28.26 13.86
C GLU A 289 15.85 26.92 14.62
N TYR A 290 16.69 25.97 14.16
CA TYR A 290 16.93 24.69 14.81
C TYR A 290 18.30 24.62 15.50
N GLU A 291 19.10 25.68 15.47
CA GLU A 291 20.37 25.71 16.20
C GLU A 291 20.12 25.65 17.71
N GLY A 292 20.86 24.78 18.43
CA GLY A 292 20.71 24.60 19.88
C GLY A 292 19.40 23.96 20.36
N VAL A 293 18.45 23.63 19.47
CA VAL A 293 17.17 23.00 19.85
C VAL A 293 17.40 21.54 20.26
N GLU A 294 16.81 21.09 21.37
CA GLU A 294 16.88 19.69 21.78
C GLU A 294 16.30 18.75 20.70
N GLU A 295 16.84 17.53 20.58
CA GLU A 295 16.49 16.60 19.51
C GLU A 295 14.99 16.24 19.46
N ALA A 296 14.36 16.03 20.61
CA ALA A 296 12.92 15.76 20.68
C ALA A 296 12.08 16.95 20.16
N HIS A 297 12.48 18.17 20.51
CA HIS A 297 11.82 19.41 20.07
C HIS A 297 12.03 19.66 18.58
N TYR A 298 13.25 19.43 18.07
CA TYR A 298 13.57 19.50 16.64
C TYR A 298 12.72 18.51 15.83
N ALA A 299 12.70 17.24 16.24
CA ALA A 299 11.91 16.19 15.60
C ALA A 299 10.41 16.51 15.57
N TYR A 300 9.86 17.11 16.63
CA TYR A 300 8.47 17.58 16.64
C TYR A 300 8.24 18.73 15.63
N ARG A 301 9.11 19.76 15.65
CA ARG A 301 8.98 20.94 14.78
C ARG A 301 9.03 20.58 13.30
N VAL A 302 9.99 19.76 12.88
CA VAL A 302 10.11 19.37 11.46
C VAL A 302 8.95 18.52 10.98
N ARG A 303 8.40 17.63 11.84
CA ARG A 303 7.21 16.82 11.50
C ARG A 303 5.95 17.67 11.35
N ASP A 304 5.75 18.65 12.24
CA ASP A 304 4.63 19.59 12.08
C ASP A 304 4.81 20.49 10.85
N ARG A 305 6.06 20.90 10.55
CA ARG A 305 6.41 21.66 9.34
C ARG A 305 6.14 20.87 8.07
N LEU A 306 6.56 19.60 8.00
CA LEU A 306 6.25 18.67 6.89
C LEU A 306 4.75 18.62 6.64
N ARG A 307 3.94 18.45 7.70
CA ARG A 307 2.49 18.44 7.57
C ARG A 307 1.94 19.75 7.00
N LYS A 308 2.27 20.88 7.63
CA LYS A 308 1.67 22.20 7.32
C LYS A 308 2.17 22.80 6.01
N GLN A 309 3.47 22.76 5.77
CA GLN A 309 4.12 23.49 4.67
C GLN A 309 4.27 22.64 3.40
N VAL A 310 4.21 21.31 3.50
CA VAL A 310 4.42 20.41 2.35
C VAL A 310 3.18 19.58 2.07
N LEU A 311 2.76 18.73 3.01
CA LEU A 311 1.69 17.76 2.74
C LEU A 311 0.32 18.42 2.55
N VAL A 312 -0.06 19.41 3.37
CA VAL A 312 -1.34 20.12 3.24
C VAL A 312 -1.47 20.82 1.88
N PRO A 313 -0.55 21.68 1.44
CA PRO A 313 -0.69 22.35 0.14
C PRO A 313 -0.65 21.37 -1.03
N LEU A 314 0.26 20.39 -1.03
CA LEU A 314 0.32 19.38 -2.10
C LEU A 314 -0.96 18.55 -2.19
N ARG A 315 -1.51 18.09 -1.06
CA ARG A 315 -2.77 17.31 -1.05
C ARG A 315 -3.98 18.14 -1.49
N LYS A 316 -4.00 19.44 -1.19
CA LYS A 316 -5.03 20.36 -1.69
C LYS A 316 -4.95 20.48 -3.21
N THR A 317 -3.75 20.68 -3.76
CA THR A 317 -3.54 20.77 -5.21
C THR A 317 -3.87 19.47 -5.94
N LEU A 318 -3.59 18.32 -5.32
CA LEU A 318 -3.96 17.00 -5.85
C LEU A 318 -5.47 16.72 -5.83
N GLN A 319 -6.28 17.56 -5.17
CA GLN A 319 -7.74 17.42 -5.09
C GLN A 319 -8.20 16.02 -4.63
N LEU A 320 -7.50 15.48 -3.62
CA LEU A 320 -7.79 14.14 -3.10
C LEU A 320 -9.16 14.12 -2.40
N PRO A 321 -10.02 13.09 -2.63
CA PRO A 321 -11.34 13.04 -2.02
C PRO A 321 -11.28 13.11 -0.49
N GLU A 322 -10.25 12.53 0.12
CA GLU A 322 -10.07 12.51 1.57
C GLU A 322 -9.92 13.91 2.19
N VAL A 323 -9.44 14.91 1.41
CA VAL A 323 -9.33 16.31 1.86
C VAL A 323 -10.72 16.92 2.05
N TYR A 324 -11.60 16.72 1.07
CA TYR A 324 -12.99 17.20 1.10
C TYR A 324 -13.82 16.46 2.14
N MET A 325 -13.70 15.12 2.17
CA MET A 325 -14.40 14.25 3.13
C MET A 325 -14.03 14.61 4.58
N GLY A 326 -12.75 14.87 4.86
CA GLY A 326 -12.28 15.27 6.18
C GLY A 326 -12.79 16.64 6.61
N ALA A 327 -12.92 17.58 5.67
CA ALA A 327 -13.50 18.90 5.89
C ALA A 327 -15.04 18.91 5.93
N LYS A 328 -15.69 17.79 5.59
CA LYS A 328 -17.13 17.67 5.34
C LYS A 328 -17.64 18.62 4.22
N ASP A 329 -16.74 19.01 3.33
CA ASP A 329 -17.02 19.87 2.18
C ASP A 329 -17.38 19.00 0.97
N TRP A 330 -18.55 18.36 1.06
CA TRP A 330 -19.03 17.46 0.01
C TRP A 330 -19.37 18.21 -1.28
N GLU A 331 -19.92 19.41 -1.16
CA GLU A 331 -20.34 20.28 -2.27
C GLU A 331 -19.19 20.62 -3.23
N SER A 332 -17.96 20.74 -2.71
CA SER A 332 -16.78 21.06 -3.51
C SER A 332 -16.02 19.84 -4.04
N LEU A 333 -16.43 18.61 -3.68
CA LEU A 333 -15.73 17.39 -4.06
C LEU A 333 -15.79 17.18 -5.60
N PRO A 334 -14.64 17.07 -6.29
CA PRO A 334 -14.59 16.91 -7.75
C PRO A 334 -14.60 15.43 -8.15
N TYR A 335 -15.79 14.86 -8.38
CA TYR A 335 -15.95 13.43 -8.74
C TYR A 335 -15.14 12.98 -9.95
N ASN A 336 -15.00 13.85 -10.96
CA ASN A 336 -14.19 13.59 -12.17
C ASN A 336 -12.69 13.40 -11.90
N ARG A 337 -12.21 13.82 -10.73
CA ARG A 337 -10.80 13.66 -10.30
C ARG A 337 -10.61 12.44 -9.39
N VAL A 338 -11.69 11.80 -8.96
CA VAL A 338 -11.64 10.63 -8.08
C VAL A 338 -11.24 9.40 -8.90
N ALA A 339 -10.10 8.79 -8.54
CA ALA A 339 -9.63 7.56 -9.16
C ALA A 339 -10.62 6.40 -8.93
N SER A 340 -10.76 5.47 -9.88
CA SER A 340 -11.69 4.33 -9.81
C SER A 340 -11.63 3.52 -8.52
N VAL A 341 -10.42 3.19 -8.04
CA VAL A 341 -10.26 2.43 -6.78
C VAL A 341 -10.83 3.20 -5.59
N ALA A 342 -10.65 4.53 -5.57
CA ALA A 342 -11.24 5.39 -4.54
C ALA A 342 -12.76 5.51 -4.72
N MET A 343 -13.24 5.57 -5.96
CA MET A 343 -14.66 5.57 -6.29
C MET A 343 -15.36 4.32 -5.73
N LYS A 344 -14.79 3.14 -6.00
CA LYS A 344 -15.22 1.85 -5.45
C LYS A 344 -15.19 1.82 -3.92
N SER A 345 -14.13 2.35 -3.31
CA SER A 345 -13.95 2.34 -1.85
C SER A 345 -14.90 3.28 -1.11
N TYR A 346 -15.23 4.42 -1.71
CA TYR A 346 -16.00 5.48 -1.05
C TYR A 346 -17.45 5.60 -1.53
N LYS A 347 -17.90 4.77 -2.48
CA LYS A 347 -19.25 4.84 -3.06
C LYS A 347 -20.38 4.92 -2.02
N GLU A 348 -20.34 4.10 -0.98
CA GLU A 348 -21.36 4.14 0.09
C GLU A 348 -21.33 5.46 0.87
N THR A 349 -20.14 6.04 1.04
CA THR A 349 -19.99 7.32 1.73
C THR A 349 -20.48 8.47 0.86
N PHE A 350 -20.21 8.44 -0.45
CA PHE A 350 -20.73 9.41 -1.41
C PHE A 350 -22.26 9.36 -1.48
N LEU A 351 -22.84 8.17 -1.61
CA LEU A 351 -24.31 7.98 -1.58
C LEU A 351 -24.95 8.48 -0.29
N LYS A 352 -24.26 8.34 0.85
CA LYS A 352 -24.79 8.78 2.14
C LYS A 352 -24.77 10.30 2.31
N HIS A 353 -23.77 10.98 1.77
CA HIS A 353 -23.50 12.39 2.09
C HIS A 353 -23.76 13.35 0.93
N ASP A 354 -23.77 12.88 -0.32
CA ASP A 354 -23.96 13.69 -1.52
C ASP A 354 -24.61 12.87 -2.65
N ALA A 355 -25.75 12.25 -2.32
CA ALA A 355 -26.44 11.31 -3.21
C ALA A 355 -26.79 11.90 -4.57
N GLU A 356 -27.32 13.12 -4.61
CA GLU A 356 -27.85 13.74 -5.82
C GLU A 356 -26.74 14.05 -6.84
N ARG A 357 -25.66 14.73 -6.41
CA ARG A 357 -24.53 15.03 -7.30
C ARG A 357 -23.81 13.77 -7.74
N PHE A 358 -23.66 12.81 -6.83
CA PHE A 358 -23.01 11.55 -7.16
C PHE A 358 -23.82 10.73 -8.18
N GLN A 359 -25.15 10.64 -8.00
CA GLN A 359 -26.04 9.95 -8.93
C GLN A 359 -26.01 10.61 -10.31
N LYS A 360 -26.09 11.94 -10.36
CA LYS A 360 -25.95 12.70 -11.60
C LYS A 360 -24.61 12.44 -12.28
N TYR A 361 -23.52 12.39 -11.52
CA TYR A 361 -22.20 12.07 -12.06
C TYR A 361 -22.15 10.67 -12.70
N LEU A 362 -22.78 9.66 -12.08
CA LEU A 362 -22.86 8.31 -12.64
C LEU A 362 -23.69 8.26 -13.92
N GLU A 363 -24.80 9.00 -13.99
CA GLU A 363 -25.63 9.12 -15.21
C GLU A 363 -24.89 9.84 -16.34
N ASP A 364 -24.17 10.91 -16.01
CA ASP A 364 -23.31 11.62 -16.96
C ASP A 364 -22.16 10.70 -17.45
N ALA A 365 -21.62 9.85 -16.59
CA ALA A 365 -20.60 8.87 -16.97
C ALA A 365 -21.16 7.77 -17.89
N LYS A 366 -22.37 7.26 -17.62
CA LYS A 366 -23.07 6.27 -18.46
C LYS A 366 -23.45 6.83 -19.83
N SER A 367 -23.82 8.11 -19.88
CA SER A 367 -24.17 8.80 -21.12
C SER A 367 -22.95 9.33 -21.89
N GLY A 368 -21.72 9.08 -21.40
CA GLY A 368 -20.48 9.49 -22.05
C GLY A 368 -20.14 10.98 -21.93
N LYS A 369 -20.86 11.74 -21.09
CA LYS A 369 -20.59 13.16 -20.83
C LYS A 369 -19.39 13.36 -19.89
N THR A 370 -19.11 12.38 -19.05
CA THR A 370 -17.91 12.34 -18.19
C THR A 370 -17.26 10.96 -18.25
N THR A 371 -16.01 10.85 -17.84
CA THR A 371 -15.25 9.59 -17.87
C THR A 371 -14.80 9.19 -16.47
N ILE A 372 -14.99 7.93 -16.10
CA ILE A 372 -14.41 7.35 -14.88
C ILE A 372 -13.10 6.65 -15.24
N ALA A 373 -12.01 7.04 -14.58
CA ALA A 373 -10.69 6.45 -14.83
C ALA A 373 -10.62 4.99 -14.36
N ALA A 374 -10.94 4.02 -15.22
CA ALA A 374 -11.04 2.59 -14.88
C ALA A 374 -9.70 1.81 -14.90
N GLY A 375 -8.61 2.38 -15.41
CA GLY A 375 -7.36 1.65 -15.70
C GLY A 375 -6.59 1.00 -14.53
N ALA A 376 -7.10 1.11 -13.30
CA ALA A 376 -6.53 0.45 -12.12
C ALA A 376 -7.44 -0.63 -11.50
N VAL A 377 -8.64 -0.84 -12.08
CA VAL A 377 -9.60 -1.88 -11.66
C VAL A 377 -9.66 -2.93 -12.76
N LEU A 378 -9.56 -4.20 -12.39
CA LEU A 378 -9.55 -5.29 -13.36
C LEU A 378 -10.97 -5.66 -13.83
N PRO A 379 -11.16 -6.15 -15.07
CA PRO A 379 -12.49 -6.50 -15.58
C PRO A 379 -13.29 -7.45 -14.66
N HIS A 380 -12.63 -8.45 -14.08
CA HIS A 380 -13.29 -9.38 -13.15
C HIS A 380 -13.75 -8.70 -11.84
N GLU A 381 -13.06 -7.64 -11.40
CA GLU A 381 -13.46 -6.86 -10.21
C GLU A 381 -14.67 -5.98 -10.50
N ILE A 382 -14.80 -5.48 -11.73
CA ILE A 382 -15.99 -4.72 -12.18
C ILE A 382 -17.20 -5.66 -12.19
N ILE A 383 -17.07 -6.83 -12.83
CA ILE A 383 -18.14 -7.84 -12.91
C ILE A 383 -18.56 -8.30 -11.51
N GLY A 384 -17.60 -8.54 -10.61
CA GLY A 384 -17.87 -8.94 -9.23
C GLY A 384 -18.69 -7.90 -8.43
N GLU A 385 -18.74 -6.65 -8.89
CA GLU A 385 -19.46 -5.56 -8.22
C GLU A 385 -20.82 -5.22 -8.80
N LEU A 386 -21.23 -5.84 -9.92
CA LEU A 386 -22.55 -5.62 -10.51
C LEU A 386 -23.70 -5.94 -9.53
N ASN A 387 -23.47 -6.86 -8.60
CA ASN A 387 -24.43 -7.23 -7.55
C ASN A 387 -24.20 -6.48 -6.21
N GLY A 388 -23.48 -5.35 -6.23
CA GLY A 388 -23.14 -4.56 -5.06
C GLY A 388 -24.32 -3.78 -4.46
N GLY A 389 -24.12 -3.20 -3.26
CA GLY A 389 -25.16 -2.44 -2.53
C GLY A 389 -25.71 -1.20 -3.23
N ASP A 390 -25.06 -0.74 -4.31
CA ASP A 390 -25.49 0.35 -5.19
C ASP A 390 -26.28 -0.13 -6.43
N GLY A 391 -26.56 -1.44 -6.52
CA GLY A 391 -27.17 -2.04 -7.70
C GLY A 391 -26.25 -2.05 -8.92
N GLY A 392 -24.92 -2.06 -8.71
CA GLY A 392 -23.94 -2.18 -9.78
C GLY A 392 -23.66 -0.89 -10.57
N GLN A 393 -24.28 0.23 -10.22
CA GLN A 393 -24.21 1.46 -11.02
C GLN A 393 -22.80 2.01 -11.21
N VAL A 394 -21.95 1.93 -10.17
CA VAL A 394 -20.55 2.34 -10.28
C VAL A 394 -19.77 1.39 -11.21
N ALA A 395 -20.06 0.08 -11.15
CA ALA A 395 -19.42 -0.91 -12.01
C ALA A 395 -19.84 -0.73 -13.48
N GLU A 396 -21.13 -0.53 -13.76
CA GLU A 396 -21.65 -0.24 -15.10
C GLU A 396 -21.04 1.06 -15.68
N ALA A 397 -20.90 2.10 -14.85
CA ALA A 397 -20.26 3.35 -15.27
C ALA A 397 -18.75 3.18 -15.53
N MET A 398 -18.09 2.22 -14.89
CA MET A 398 -16.69 1.89 -15.18
C MET A 398 -16.54 1.03 -16.44
N GLU A 399 -17.47 0.10 -16.68
CA GLU A 399 -17.49 -0.75 -17.89
C GLU A 399 -17.70 0.07 -19.17
N THR A 400 -18.63 1.02 -19.13
CA THR A 400 -18.92 1.93 -20.26
C THR A 400 -17.77 2.89 -20.61
N ASN A 401 -16.84 3.10 -19.68
CA ASN A 401 -15.68 4.00 -19.82
C ASN A 401 -14.33 3.24 -19.95
N GLY A 402 -14.37 1.90 -19.99
CA GLY A 402 -13.21 1.01 -19.89
C GLY A 402 -12.45 0.77 -21.17
#